data_AF-A0A967GU85-F1
#
_entry.id   AF-A0A967GU85-F1
#
_cell.length_a   1.000
_cell.length_b   1.000
_cell.length_c   1.000
_cell.angle_alpha   90.00
_cell.angle_beta   90.00
_cell.angle_gamma   90.00
#
_symmetry.space_group_name_H-M   'P 1'
#
loop_
_entity.id
_entity.type
_entity.pdbx_description
1 polymer ?
#
loop_
_entity_poly.entity_id
_entity_poly.type
_entity_poly.pdbx_seq_one_letter_code
_entity_poly.pdbx_strand_id
1 'polypeptide(L)'
;PAANYYRAAGDTFDAMETSAQLFLGSRIQCAKCHNHPYERWTQDNYYGLAAFFNRVERKKTGRGDELIVFTKGDGEVTHPASRKTMVPWVPKAGAIEVAGEADRRDAFAAWLTRENNPFFARVEA
;
A
#
# COMPACT_ATOMS: atom_id res chain seq x y z
N PRO A 1 4.89 9.12 15.96
CA PRO A 1 5.07 9.67 14.59
C PRO A 1 4.84 8.59 13.52
N ALA A 2 4.31 8.95 12.35
CA ALA A 2 4.02 8.00 11.26
C ALA A 2 5.23 7.15 10.84
N ALA A 3 6.46 7.69 10.97
CA ALA A 3 7.70 6.98 10.66
C ALA A 3 7.89 5.66 11.45
N ASN A 4 7.36 5.55 12.69
CA ASN A 4 7.49 4.31 13.48
C ASN A 4 6.69 3.16 12.87
N TYR A 5 5.53 3.45 12.29
CA TYR A 5 4.71 2.44 11.59
C TYR A 5 5.48 1.86 10.40
N TYR A 6 6.07 2.73 9.60
CA TYR A 6 6.87 2.33 8.44
C TYR A 6 8.28 1.83 8.82
N ARG A 7 8.76 2.07 10.03
CA ARG A 7 9.95 1.39 10.55
C ARG A 7 9.66 -0.08 10.86
N ALA A 8 8.46 -0.38 11.37
CA ALA A 8 8.05 -1.74 11.70
C ALA A 8 7.73 -2.57 10.44
N ALA A 9 7.08 -1.97 9.45
CA ALA A 9 6.92 -2.59 8.14
C ALA A 9 8.26 -2.58 7.38
N GLY A 10 8.80 -3.72 6.99
CA GLY A 10 10.16 -3.85 6.46
C GLY A 10 10.34 -3.35 5.02
N ASP A 11 9.34 -3.53 4.17
CA ASP A 11 9.37 -3.17 2.76
C ASP A 11 7.99 -2.69 2.24
N THR A 12 7.91 -2.42 0.93
CA THR A 12 6.68 -1.99 0.24
C THR A 12 5.51 -2.93 0.46
N PHE A 13 5.74 -4.23 0.29
CA PHE A 13 4.69 -5.24 0.37
C PHE A 13 4.27 -5.46 1.81
N ASP A 14 5.22 -5.50 2.75
CA ASP A 14 4.91 -5.62 4.16
C ASP A 14 4.10 -4.42 4.67
N ALA A 15 4.47 -3.19 4.26
CA ALA A 15 3.71 -1.98 4.62
C ALA A 15 2.29 -2.01 4.06
N MET A 16 2.14 -2.44 2.81
CA MET A 16 0.85 -2.55 2.16
C MET A 16 -0.01 -3.65 2.80
N GLU A 17 0.54 -4.85 3.01
CA GLU A 17 -0.17 -6.00 3.57
C GLU A 17 -0.60 -5.73 5.01
N THR A 18 0.29 -5.16 5.82
CA THR A 18 -0.01 -4.72 7.18
C THR A 18 -1.13 -3.67 7.17
N SER A 19 -1.07 -2.69 6.27
CA SER A 19 -2.11 -1.66 6.16
C SER A 19 -3.46 -2.24 5.71
N ALA A 20 -3.46 -3.18 4.77
CA ALA A 20 -4.67 -3.86 4.31
C ALA A 20 -5.28 -4.73 5.43
N GLN A 21 -4.45 -5.45 6.19
CA GLN A 21 -4.94 -6.26 7.29
C GLN A 21 -5.50 -5.39 8.42
N LEU A 22 -4.79 -4.35 8.84
CA LEU A 22 -5.17 -3.52 9.98
C LEU A 22 -6.35 -2.60 9.66
N PHE A 23 -6.35 -1.96 8.49
CA PHE A 23 -7.31 -0.90 8.18
C PHE A 23 -8.36 -1.29 7.15
N LEU A 24 -8.08 -2.26 6.26
CA LEU A 24 -9.09 -2.78 5.32
C LEU A 24 -9.81 -4.04 5.84
N GLY A 25 -9.37 -4.58 6.97
CA GLY A 25 -9.84 -5.86 7.50
C GLY A 25 -9.68 -7.01 6.50
N SER A 26 -8.75 -6.90 5.54
CA SER A 26 -8.65 -7.80 4.39
C SER A 26 -7.24 -8.38 4.28
N ARG A 27 -7.14 -9.70 4.19
CA ARG A 27 -5.89 -10.41 3.89
C ARG A 27 -5.76 -10.55 2.37
N ILE A 28 -4.91 -9.74 1.76
CA ILE A 28 -4.76 -9.71 0.29
C ILE A 28 -3.54 -10.51 -0.21
N GLN A 29 -2.73 -11.08 0.69
CA GLN A 29 -1.50 -11.80 0.38
C GLN A 29 -1.66 -12.95 -0.60
N CYS A 30 -2.81 -13.64 -0.58
CA CYS A 30 -3.09 -14.75 -1.49
C CYS A 30 -3.02 -14.33 -2.97
N ALA A 31 -3.39 -13.07 -3.25
CA ALA A 31 -3.38 -12.52 -4.59
C ALA A 31 -1.97 -12.14 -5.09
N LYS A 32 -0.93 -12.20 -4.26
CA LYS A 32 0.45 -11.85 -4.64
C LYS A 32 0.95 -12.66 -5.83
N CYS A 33 0.64 -13.96 -5.85
CA CYS A 33 1.22 -14.90 -6.82
C CYS A 33 0.28 -15.23 -7.97
N HIS A 34 -1.04 -15.33 -7.73
CA HIS A 34 -2.04 -15.64 -8.75
C HIS A 34 -3.45 -15.22 -8.30
N ASN A 35 -4.40 -15.20 -9.24
CA ASN A 35 -5.82 -14.99 -8.94
C ASN A 35 -6.44 -16.31 -8.49
N HIS A 36 -6.96 -16.38 -7.27
CA HIS A 36 -7.71 -17.56 -6.82
C HIS A 36 -9.16 -17.49 -7.31
N PRO A 37 -9.76 -18.58 -7.84
CA PRO A 37 -11.12 -18.56 -8.41
C PRO A 37 -12.23 -18.14 -7.43
N TYR A 38 -12.00 -18.29 -6.13
CA TYR A 38 -12.96 -17.98 -5.07
C TYR A 38 -12.61 -16.74 -4.23
N GLU A 39 -11.55 -16.01 -4.61
CA GLU A 39 -11.13 -14.79 -3.92
C GLU A 39 -11.54 -13.57 -4.75
N ARG A 40 -11.96 -12.49 -4.08
CA ARG A 40 -12.35 -11.24 -4.76
C ARG A 40 -11.14 -10.43 -5.21
N TRP A 41 -10.00 -10.63 -4.57
CA TRP A 41 -8.76 -9.91 -4.83
C TRP A 41 -7.97 -10.56 -5.97
N THR A 42 -7.65 -9.76 -6.98
CA THR A 42 -6.77 -10.16 -8.07
C THR A 42 -5.33 -9.69 -7.82
N GLN A 43 -4.39 -10.28 -8.55
CA GLN A 43 -2.99 -9.92 -8.56
C GLN A 43 -2.78 -8.45 -8.96
N ASP A 44 -3.56 -7.96 -9.92
CA ASP A 44 -3.58 -6.53 -10.27
C ASP A 44 -4.01 -5.67 -9.07
N ASN A 45 -4.98 -6.11 -8.26
CA ASN A 45 -5.39 -5.37 -7.05
C ASN A 45 -4.29 -5.35 -5.99
N TYR A 46 -3.60 -6.48 -5.80
CA TYR A 46 -2.48 -6.58 -4.85
C TYR A 46 -1.37 -5.58 -5.19
N TYR A 47 -0.92 -5.57 -6.45
CA TYR A 47 0.16 -4.68 -6.87
C TYR A 47 -0.30 -3.22 -7.04
N GLY A 48 -1.57 -2.98 -7.36
CA GLY A 48 -2.16 -1.64 -7.37
C GLY A 48 -2.26 -1.01 -5.96
N LEU A 49 -2.56 -1.81 -4.93
CA LEU A 49 -2.48 -1.36 -3.55
C LEU A 49 -1.03 -1.11 -3.11
N ALA A 50 -0.08 -1.97 -3.55
CA ALA A 50 1.34 -1.80 -3.25
C ALA A 50 1.92 -0.49 -3.82
N ALA A 51 1.37 0.03 -4.92
CA ALA A 51 1.83 1.26 -5.55
C ALA A 51 1.67 2.52 -4.65
N PHE A 52 0.83 2.47 -3.61
CA PHE A 52 0.75 3.53 -2.59
C PHE A 52 1.98 3.57 -1.67
N PHE A 53 2.60 2.41 -1.42
CA PHE A 53 3.66 2.26 -0.41
C PHE A 53 5.06 2.18 -1.01
N ASN A 54 5.16 2.02 -2.34
CA ASN A 54 6.42 1.74 -3.04
C ASN A 54 7.46 2.87 -2.95
N ARG A 55 7.02 4.08 -2.64
CA ARG A 55 7.91 5.25 -2.50
C ARG A 55 8.42 5.43 -1.06
N VAL A 56 8.04 4.54 -0.13
CA VAL A 56 8.50 4.58 1.27
C VAL A 56 9.85 3.89 1.41
N GLU A 57 10.86 4.68 1.71
CA GLU A 57 12.25 4.26 1.71
C GLU A 57 12.91 4.42 3.06
N ARG A 58 13.96 3.63 3.27
CA ARG A 58 14.64 3.50 4.55
C ARG A 58 16.14 3.61 4.35
N LYS A 59 16.79 4.51 5.08
CA LYS A 59 18.25 4.69 5.02
C LYS A 59 18.85 4.56 6.42
N LYS A 60 19.78 3.62 6.59
CA LYS A 60 20.64 3.55 7.78
C LYS A 60 21.70 4.65 7.69
N THR A 61 21.94 5.35 8.80
CA THR A 61 22.89 6.47 8.85
C THR A 61 24.30 6.04 9.27
N GLY A 62 24.47 4.78 9.69
CA GLY A 62 25.70 4.27 10.29
C GLY A 62 25.86 4.62 11.79
N ARG A 63 24.94 5.39 12.36
CA ARG A 63 24.92 5.75 13.79
C ARG A 63 24.03 4.79 14.57
N GLY A 64 24.60 3.64 14.96
CA GLY A 64 23.85 2.60 15.68
C GLY A 64 22.61 2.15 14.91
N ASP A 65 21.47 2.10 15.60
CA ASP A 65 20.17 1.69 15.03
C ASP A 65 19.34 2.84 14.46
N GLU A 66 19.97 3.97 14.14
CA GLU A 66 19.30 5.10 13.50
C GLU A 66 18.88 4.76 12.07
N LEU A 67 17.58 4.95 11.82
CA LEU A 67 16.93 4.69 10.54
C LEU A 67 16.13 5.92 10.13
N ILE A 68 16.44 6.47 8.96
CA ILE A 68 15.65 7.54 8.35
C ILE A 68 14.62 6.89 7.44
N VAL A 69 13.34 7.18 7.71
CA VAL A 69 12.23 6.83 6.82
C VAL A 69 11.84 8.08 6.04
N PHE A 70 11.79 7.98 4.72
CA PHE A 70 11.45 9.09 3.83
C PHE A 70 10.61 8.61 2.64
N THR A 71 9.98 9.55 1.95
CA THR A 71 9.21 9.28 0.73
C THR A 71 10.03 9.75 -0.48
N LYS A 72 10.21 8.91 -1.50
CA LYS A 72 10.80 9.31 -2.80
C LYS A 72 9.77 10.04 -3.67
N GLY A 73 10.25 10.89 -4.58
CA GLY A 73 9.40 11.55 -5.59
C GLY A 73 8.97 10.61 -6.73
N ASP A 74 9.66 9.49 -6.92
CA ASP A 74 9.44 8.53 -8.00
C ASP A 74 9.52 7.07 -7.51
N GLY A 75 9.26 6.13 -8.45
CA GLY A 75 9.31 4.70 -8.21
C GLY A 75 7.95 4.04 -8.37
N GLU A 76 7.89 3.04 -9.25
CA GLU A 76 6.67 2.33 -9.60
C GLU A 76 6.76 0.83 -9.30
N VAL A 77 5.60 0.23 -9.04
CA VAL A 77 5.49 -1.23 -8.88
C VAL A 77 5.31 -1.84 -10.26
N THR A 78 6.09 -2.85 -10.59
CA THR A 78 5.90 -3.65 -11.81
C THR A 78 5.23 -4.96 -11.47
N HIS A 79 4.11 -5.25 -12.12
CA HIS A 79 3.44 -6.54 -11.99
C HIS A 79 4.33 -7.67 -12.55
N PRO A 80 4.62 -8.74 -11.79
CA PRO A 80 5.60 -9.73 -12.19
C PRO A 80 5.20 -10.52 -13.45
N ALA A 81 3.93 -10.94 -13.56
CA ALA A 81 3.48 -11.73 -14.70
C ALA A 81 3.21 -10.89 -15.96
N SER A 82 2.38 -9.85 -15.85
CA SER A 82 1.99 -9.02 -16.99
C SER A 82 3.02 -7.96 -17.39
N ARG A 83 4.04 -7.72 -16.56
CA ARG A 83 5.06 -6.66 -16.72
C ARG A 83 4.50 -5.23 -16.76
N LYS A 84 3.21 -5.06 -16.44
CA LYS A 84 2.56 -3.75 -16.38
C LYS A 84 3.11 -2.93 -15.23
N THR A 85 3.33 -1.64 -15.48
CA THR A 85 3.51 -0.66 -14.41
C THR A 85 2.17 -0.44 -13.72
N MET A 86 2.15 -0.61 -12.41
CA MET A 86 0.94 -0.57 -11.61
C MET A 86 0.71 0.84 -11.09
N VAL A 87 -0.50 1.34 -11.31
CA VAL A 87 -0.96 2.61 -10.75
C VAL A 87 -1.60 2.39 -9.38
N PRO A 88 -1.56 3.37 -8.47
CA PRO A 88 -2.29 3.30 -7.23
C PRO A 88 -3.77 2.99 -7.48
N TRP A 89 -4.28 1.95 -6.85
CA TRP A 89 -5.65 1.47 -7.07
C TRP A 89 -6.29 1.12 -5.74
N VAL A 90 -7.57 1.48 -5.59
CA VAL A 90 -8.36 1.14 -4.40
C VAL A 90 -9.68 0.44 -4.78
N PRO A 91 -10.18 -0.44 -3.90
CA PRO A 91 -11.47 -1.10 -4.08
C PRO A 91 -12.62 -0.13 -4.32
N LYS A 92 -13.52 -0.48 -5.24
CA LYS A 92 -14.72 0.30 -5.66
C LYS A 92 -14.47 1.69 -6.26
N ALA A 93 -13.30 2.31 -6.08
CA ALA A 93 -12.98 3.61 -6.70
C ALA A 93 -12.01 3.51 -7.88
N GLY A 94 -11.32 2.38 -8.04
CA GLY A 94 -10.45 2.18 -9.20
C GLY A 94 -9.07 2.81 -9.01
N ALA A 95 -8.45 3.19 -10.13
CA ALA A 95 -7.17 3.89 -10.13
C ALA A 95 -7.31 5.28 -9.48
N ILE A 96 -6.35 5.65 -8.65
CA ILE A 96 -6.25 6.95 -8.00
C ILE A 96 -5.05 7.68 -8.59
N GLU A 97 -5.32 8.80 -9.25
CA GLU A 97 -4.28 9.69 -9.72
C GLU A 97 -3.71 10.49 -8.55
N VAL A 98 -2.38 10.51 -8.47
CA VAL A 98 -1.63 11.30 -7.49
C VAL A 98 -0.65 12.15 -8.27
N ALA A 99 -0.73 13.47 -8.08
CA ALA A 99 0.07 14.43 -8.82
C ALA A 99 1.57 14.33 -8.45
N GLY A 100 2.42 14.08 -9.45
CA GLY A 100 3.87 14.22 -9.36
C GLY A 100 4.51 13.52 -8.16
N GLU A 101 5.16 14.33 -7.31
CA GLU A 101 5.93 13.90 -6.14
C GLU A 101 5.10 13.86 -4.85
N ALA A 102 3.79 14.11 -4.92
CA ALA A 102 2.93 14.04 -3.73
C ALA A 102 2.95 12.63 -3.13
N ASP A 103 2.87 12.55 -1.80
CA ASP A 103 2.85 11.28 -1.11
C ASP A 103 1.55 10.53 -1.43
N ARG A 104 1.68 9.43 -2.17
CA ARG A 104 0.54 8.61 -2.59
C ARG A 104 -0.26 8.10 -1.40
N ARG A 105 0.38 7.92 -0.23
CA ARG A 105 -0.28 7.42 0.97
C ARG A 105 -1.29 8.40 1.53
N ASP A 106 -1.15 9.70 1.26
CA ASP A 106 -2.16 10.69 1.66
C ASP A 106 -3.46 10.45 0.89
N ALA A 107 -3.37 10.12 -0.40
CA ALA A 107 -4.55 9.76 -1.20
C ALA A 107 -5.18 8.43 -0.74
N PHE A 108 -4.35 7.45 -0.36
CA PHE A 108 -4.84 6.19 0.24
C PHE A 108 -5.57 6.46 1.56
N ALA A 109 -4.96 7.21 2.47
CA ALA A 109 -5.55 7.56 3.76
C ALA A 109 -6.85 8.35 3.57
N ALA A 110 -6.87 9.34 2.68
CA ALA A 110 -8.05 10.15 2.39
C ALA A 110 -9.19 9.32 1.77
N TRP A 111 -8.90 8.30 0.97
CA TRP A 111 -9.92 7.36 0.49
C TRP A 111 -10.38 6.42 1.60
N LEU A 112 -9.44 5.87 2.36
CA LEU A 112 -9.66 4.88 3.41
C LEU A 112 -10.60 5.43 4.51
N THR A 113 -10.40 6.68 4.92
CA THR A 113 -11.13 7.30 6.04
C THR A 113 -12.42 8.01 5.63
N ARG A 114 -12.89 7.85 4.38
CA ARG A 114 -14.21 8.39 3.99
C ARG A 114 -15.31 7.75 4.84
N GLU A 115 -16.27 8.57 5.26
CA GLU A 115 -17.38 8.18 6.16
C GLU A 115 -18.14 6.93 5.66
N ASN A 116 -18.31 6.84 4.35
CA ASN A 116 -19.03 5.77 3.66
C ASN A 116 -18.11 4.71 3.02
N ASN A 117 -16.83 4.63 3.41
CA ASN A 117 -15.95 3.55 2.92
C ASN A 117 -16.31 2.22 3.59
N PRO A 118 -16.80 1.21 2.84
CA PRO A 118 -17.20 -0.07 3.41
C PRO A 118 -16.01 -0.97 3.77
N PHE A 119 -14.79 -0.58 3.37
CA PHE A 119 -13.57 -1.35 3.63
C PHE A 119 -12.84 -0.87 4.88
N PHE A 120 -13.13 0.33 5.41
CA PHE A 120 -12.49 0.75 6.65
C PHE A 120 -12.95 -0.14 7.81
N ALA A 121 -12.01 -0.84 8.43
CA ALA A 121 -12.29 -1.77 9.52
C ALA A 121 -12.91 -1.00 10.70
N ARG A 122 -14.08 -1.47 11.17
CA ARG A 122 -14.81 -0.90 12.30
C ARG A 122 -14.78 -1.90 13.45
N VAL A 123 -14.49 -1.41 14.66
CA VAL A 123 -14.37 -2.23 15.88
C VAL A 123 -15.73 -2.28 16.60
N GLU A 124 -16.80 -2.65 15.87
CA GLU A 124 -18.22 -2.57 16.28
C GLU A 124 -18.88 -1.20 16.01
N ALA A 125 -20.20 -1.21 15.81
CA ALA A 125 -21.07 -0.07 15.48
C ALA A 125 -21.90 0.37 16.68
#